data_AF-A0AAV2SPM8-F1
#
_entry.id   AF-A0AAV2SPM8-F1
#
_cell.length_a   1.000
_cell.length_b   1.000
_cell.length_c   1.000
_cell.angle_alpha   90.00
_cell.angle_beta   90.00
_cell.angle_gamma   90.00
#
_symmetry.space_group_name_H-M   'P 1'
#
loop_
_entity.id
_entity.type
_entity.pdbx_description
1 polymer ?
#
loop_
_entity_poly.entity_id
_entity_poly.type
_entity_poly.pdbx_seq_one_letter_code
_entity_poly.pdbx_strand_id
1 'polypeptide(L)'
;TLYVKIVEDAGFELLMNLSERLREIFNEKGVCMPDKKALHPHLTIAKLSKAPRGKGKLGLRKIDAVSYENHIEKHFGKQIINGFQLLSMNKPKDEKRYFYNSQNFSLDLTLNESLDHNGCCFPRRPVIKNLQRTAETQQVKRKLSTSSQEIAR
;
A
#
# COMPACT_ATOMS: atom_id res chain seq x y z
N THR A 1 -6.35 -5.03 -6.98
CA THR A 1 -5.26 -4.26 -6.35
C THR A 1 -5.00 -3.04 -7.20
N LEU A 2 -4.73 -1.89 -6.60
CA LEU A 2 -4.25 -0.70 -7.31
C LEU A 2 -2.76 -0.55 -7.01
N TYR A 3 -1.95 -0.34 -8.04
CA TYR A 3 -0.50 -0.25 -7.95
C TYR A 3 0.06 0.72 -8.99
N VAL A 4 1.26 1.22 -8.73
CA VAL A 4 2.07 2.00 -9.67
C VAL A 4 2.99 1.04 -10.42
N LYS A 5 3.11 1.24 -11.73
CA LYS A 5 4.01 0.48 -12.59
C LYS A 5 5.45 1.00 -12.44
N ILE A 6 6.41 0.09 -12.56
CA ILE A 6 7.82 0.45 -12.69
C ILE A 6 8.10 0.59 -14.20
N VAL A 7 8.88 1.60 -14.58
CA VAL A 7 9.30 1.81 -15.97
C VAL A 7 10.30 0.71 -16.33
N GLU A 8 10.12 0.09 -17.50
CA GLU A 8 11.00 -0.98 -18.01
C GLU A 8 12.26 -0.36 -18.63
N ASP A 9 13.19 0.06 -17.76
CA ASP A 9 14.51 0.57 -18.12
C ASP A 9 15.63 -0.41 -17.70
N ALA A 10 16.89 0.00 -17.86
CA ALA A 10 18.03 -0.82 -17.46
C ALA A 10 18.02 -1.21 -15.96
N GLY A 11 17.44 -0.36 -15.09
CA GLY A 11 17.28 -0.66 -13.67
C GLY A 11 16.22 -1.74 -13.42
N PHE A 12 15.15 -1.76 -14.22
CA PHE A 12 14.16 -2.84 -14.20
C PHE A 12 14.76 -4.19 -14.58
N GLU A 13 15.52 -4.26 -15.67
CA GLU A 13 16.19 -5.50 -16.10
C GLU A 13 17.15 -6.03 -15.03
N LEU A 14 17.93 -5.14 -14.40
CA LEU A 14 18.81 -5.50 -13.30
C LEU A 14 18.02 -6.07 -12.09
N LEU A 15 16.89 -5.46 -11.75
CA LEU A 15 16.00 -5.93 -10.68
C LEU A 15 15.44 -7.33 -10.99
N MET A 16 15.04 -7.58 -12.24
CA MET A 16 14.52 -8.88 -12.67
C MET A 16 15.60 -9.97 -12.56
N ASN A 17 16.78 -9.74 -13.13
CA ASN A 17 17.93 -10.65 -13.04
C ASN A 17 18.30 -10.97 -11.58
N LEU A 18 18.33 -9.94 -10.74
CA LEU A 18 18.60 -10.12 -9.32
C LEU A 18 17.52 -10.97 -8.64
N SER A 19 16.26 -10.76 -8.97
CA SER A 19 15.16 -11.52 -8.37
C SER A 19 15.22 -13.01 -8.70
N GLU A 20 15.62 -13.33 -9.93
CA GLU A 20 15.85 -14.71 -10.38
C GLU A 20 17.03 -15.31 -9.64
N ARG A 21 18.15 -14.58 -9.55
CA ARG A 21 19.33 -15.04 -8.82
C ARG A 21 19.06 -15.29 -7.34
N LEU A 22 18.31 -14.41 -6.69
CA LEU A 22 17.89 -14.62 -5.30
C LEU A 22 17.05 -15.89 -5.20
N ARG A 23 16.09 -16.10 -6.10
CA ARG A 23 15.25 -17.31 -6.08
C ARG A 23 16.07 -18.59 -6.21
N GLU A 24 17.07 -18.62 -7.09
CA GLU A 24 18.01 -19.74 -7.20
C GLU A 24 18.71 -20.01 -5.87
N ILE A 25 19.30 -18.97 -5.26
CA ILE A 25 20.01 -19.09 -3.98
C ILE A 25 19.08 -19.61 -2.88
N PHE A 26 17.86 -19.08 -2.76
CA PHE A 26 16.89 -19.53 -1.77
C PHE A 26 16.49 -21.00 -2.00
N ASN A 27 16.30 -21.41 -3.26
CA ASN A 27 16.00 -22.79 -3.62
C ASN A 27 17.16 -23.74 -3.29
N GLU A 28 18.40 -23.36 -3.61
CA GLU A 28 19.62 -24.13 -3.28
C GLU A 28 19.79 -24.32 -1.76
N LYS A 29 19.38 -23.33 -0.97
CA LYS A 29 19.37 -23.39 0.49
C LYS A 29 18.14 -24.11 1.07
N GLY A 30 17.29 -24.72 0.24
CA GLY A 30 16.11 -25.45 0.68
C GLY A 30 14.97 -24.57 1.19
N VAL A 31 14.99 -23.27 0.91
CA VAL A 31 13.90 -22.36 1.25
C VAL A 31 12.85 -22.41 0.15
N CYS A 32 11.71 -23.02 0.47
CA CYS A 32 10.60 -23.14 -0.46
C CYS A 32 10.02 -21.77 -0.84
N MET A 33 10.13 -21.41 -2.13
CA MET A 33 9.47 -20.25 -2.72
C MET A 33 8.19 -20.74 -3.44
N PRO A 34 7.01 -20.68 -2.80
CA PRO A 34 5.79 -21.33 -3.30
C PRO A 34 5.23 -20.70 -4.58
N ASP A 35 5.62 -19.45 -4.86
CA ASP A 35 5.16 -18.72 -6.03
C ASP A 35 5.87 -19.21 -7.30
N LYS A 36 5.14 -19.93 -8.15
CA LYS A 36 5.59 -20.36 -9.50
C LYS A 36 5.53 -19.26 -10.56
N LYS A 37 4.88 -18.13 -10.24
CA LYS A 37 4.71 -17.02 -11.19
C LYS A 37 5.97 -16.18 -11.27
N ALA A 38 6.26 -15.69 -12.47
CA ALA A 38 7.30 -14.68 -12.69
C ALA A 38 7.02 -13.44 -11.83
N LEU A 39 8.10 -12.77 -11.42
CA LEU A 39 7.99 -11.52 -10.69
C LEU A 39 7.40 -10.45 -11.63
N HIS A 40 6.39 -9.72 -11.15
CA HIS A 40 5.90 -8.51 -11.80
C HIS A 40 6.11 -7.35 -10.83
N PRO A 41 7.27 -6.66 -10.89
CA PRO A 41 7.59 -5.58 -9.97
C PRO A 41 6.53 -4.46 -10.03
N HIS A 42 5.94 -4.12 -8.88
CA HIS A 42 4.96 -3.05 -8.79
C HIS A 42 4.93 -2.46 -7.37
N LEU A 43 4.62 -1.17 -7.26
CA LEU A 43 4.40 -0.51 -5.98
C LEU A 43 2.91 -0.52 -5.65
N THR A 44 2.50 -1.39 -4.73
CA THR A 44 1.08 -1.47 -4.32
C THR A 44 0.67 -0.22 -3.55
N ILE A 45 -0.37 0.47 -4.02
CA ILE A 45 -0.99 1.61 -3.33
C ILE A 45 -2.17 1.16 -2.46
N ALA A 46 -3.03 0.27 -2.99
CA ALA A 46 -4.22 -0.19 -2.27
C ALA A 46 -4.61 -1.65 -2.57
N LYS A 47 -5.05 -2.37 -1.54
CA LYS A 47 -5.59 -3.75 -1.62
C LYS A 47 -7.01 -3.80 -1.03
N LEU A 48 -8.01 -4.08 -1.86
CA LEU A 48 -9.41 -4.27 -1.40
C LEU A 48 -9.56 -5.42 -0.40
N SER A 49 -8.74 -6.47 -0.52
CA SER A 49 -8.76 -7.61 0.41
C SER A 49 -8.42 -7.24 1.86
N LYS A 50 -7.78 -6.07 2.06
CA LYS A 50 -7.44 -5.50 3.37
C LYS A 50 -8.44 -4.45 3.85
N ALA A 51 -9.45 -4.10 3.06
CA ALA A 51 -10.50 -3.18 3.49
C ALA A 51 -11.32 -3.81 4.65
N PRO A 52 -11.77 -3.02 5.64
CA PRO A 52 -12.58 -3.52 6.74
C PRO A 52 -13.85 -4.18 6.19
N ARG A 53 -14.01 -5.49 6.43
CA ARG A 53 -15.24 -6.22 6.11
C ARG A 53 -16.27 -6.00 7.23
N GLY A 54 -16.69 -4.75 7.43
CA GLY A 54 -17.67 -4.37 8.45
C GLY A 54 -19.10 -4.80 8.08
N LYS A 55 -19.97 -4.91 9.10
CA LYS A 55 -21.42 -5.19 8.96
C LYS A 55 -22.09 -4.05 8.18
N GLY A 56 -22.40 -4.31 6.91
CA GLY A 56 -22.83 -3.31 5.94
C GLY A 56 -21.90 -3.37 4.75
N LYS A 57 -22.13 -4.35 3.87
CA LYS A 57 -21.30 -4.65 2.70
C LYS A 57 -21.15 -3.38 1.84
N LEU A 58 -20.06 -2.65 1.98
CA LEU A 58 -19.52 -1.88 0.86
C LEU A 58 -19.16 -2.94 -0.19
N GLY A 59 -20.11 -3.27 -1.07
CA GLY A 59 -20.00 -4.27 -2.13
C GLY A 59 -19.02 -3.88 -3.23
N LEU A 60 -17.94 -3.19 -2.85
CA LEU A 60 -16.90 -2.69 -3.72
C LEU A 60 -16.09 -3.87 -4.23
N ARG A 61 -16.48 -4.35 -5.41
CA ARG A 61 -15.78 -5.39 -6.17
C ARG A 61 -14.51 -4.85 -6.85
N LYS A 62 -14.47 -3.54 -7.13
CA LYS A 62 -13.35 -2.84 -7.78
C LYS A 62 -13.12 -1.47 -7.15
N ILE A 63 -11.89 -0.97 -7.26
CA ILE A 63 -11.57 0.43 -6.98
C ILE A 63 -12.01 1.23 -8.19
N ASP A 64 -12.77 2.30 -7.98
CA ASP A 64 -13.32 3.11 -9.06
C ASP A 64 -12.20 3.84 -9.82
N ALA A 65 -12.26 3.82 -11.16
CA ALA A 65 -11.23 4.40 -12.01
C ALA A 65 -11.15 5.93 -11.85
N VAL A 66 -12.30 6.57 -11.66
CA VAL A 66 -12.43 8.01 -11.42
C VAL A 66 -11.59 8.45 -10.21
N SER A 67 -11.44 7.57 -9.20
CA SER A 67 -10.68 7.90 -7.98
C SER A 67 -9.17 8.09 -8.20
N TYR A 68 -8.63 7.62 -9.32
CA TYR A 68 -7.21 7.72 -9.66
C TYR A 68 -6.94 8.24 -11.07
N GLU A 69 -7.95 8.78 -11.76
CA GLU A 69 -7.84 9.25 -13.15
C GLU A 69 -6.72 10.30 -13.33
N ASN A 70 -6.63 11.24 -12.38
CA ASN A 70 -5.63 12.32 -12.36
C ASN A 70 -4.21 11.83 -12.05
N HIS A 71 -4.02 10.52 -11.88
CA HIS A 71 -2.75 9.90 -11.50
C HIS A 71 -2.30 8.81 -12.47
N ILE A 72 -3.04 8.55 -13.55
CA ILE A 72 -2.73 7.48 -14.51
C ILE A 72 -1.36 7.73 -15.16
N GLU A 73 -1.10 8.95 -15.62
CA GLU A 73 0.16 9.35 -16.27
C GLU A 73 1.14 10.05 -15.31
N LYS A 74 0.88 9.99 -14.00
CA LYS A 74 1.71 10.69 -13.02
C LYS A 74 3.04 9.95 -12.83
N HIS A 75 4.14 10.64 -13.06
CA HIS A 75 5.47 10.16 -12.65
C HIS A 75 5.65 10.32 -11.14
N PHE A 76 5.79 9.20 -10.41
CA PHE A 76 5.89 9.19 -8.95
C PHE A 76 7.32 9.42 -8.41
N GLY A 77 8.32 9.36 -9.28
CA GLY A 77 9.73 9.53 -8.91
C GLY A 77 10.58 8.32 -9.28
N LYS A 78 11.85 8.35 -8.86
CA LYS A 78 12.81 7.25 -8.99
C LYS A 78 13.27 6.84 -7.60
N GLN A 79 13.54 5.55 -7.41
CA GLN A 79 14.05 5.01 -6.15
C GLN A 79 15.38 4.32 -6.42
N ILE A 80 16.43 4.74 -5.73
CA ILE A 80 17.72 4.04 -5.73
C ILE A 80 17.60 2.83 -4.80
N ILE A 81 18.07 1.66 -5.25
CA ILE A 81 18.03 0.43 -4.46
C ILE A 81 19.33 0.31 -3.66
N ASN A 82 19.25 0.61 -2.36
CA ASN A 82 20.42 0.57 -1.47
C ASN A 82 20.60 -0.80 -0.77
N GLY A 83 19.65 -1.72 -0.92
CA GLY A 83 19.68 -3.02 -0.26
C GLY A 83 18.35 -3.78 -0.28
N PHE A 84 18.33 -4.92 0.41
CA PHE A 84 17.20 -5.83 0.55
C PHE A 84 16.85 -6.08 2.00
N GLN A 85 15.60 -6.44 2.25
CA GLN A 85 15.10 -6.77 3.58
C GLN A 85 14.34 -8.09 3.55
N LEU A 86 14.61 -8.95 4.54
CA LEU A 86 13.84 -10.16 4.77
C LEU A 86 12.68 -9.85 5.72
N LEU A 87 11.50 -9.64 5.16
CA LEU A 87 10.32 -9.19 5.89
C LEU A 87 9.37 -10.34 6.23
N SER A 88 8.79 -10.32 7.42
CA SER A 88 7.73 -11.26 7.81
C SER A 88 6.35 -10.67 7.56
N MET A 89 5.49 -11.44 6.89
CA MET A 89 4.09 -11.08 6.66
C MET A 89 3.17 -11.35 7.86
N ASN A 90 3.57 -12.26 8.76
CA ASN A 90 2.72 -12.79 9.82
C ASN A 90 3.06 -12.23 11.20
N LYS A 91 4.32 -11.82 11.42
CA LYS A 91 4.71 -11.17 12.67
C LYS A 91 4.05 -9.78 12.78
N PRO A 92 3.78 -9.29 14.01
CA PRO A 92 3.26 -7.95 14.21
C PRO A 92 4.13 -6.90 13.54
N LYS A 93 3.47 -5.91 12.95
CA LYS A 93 4.14 -4.73 12.40
C LYS A 93 4.71 -3.88 13.54
N ASP A 94 5.73 -3.09 13.23
CA ASP A 94 6.29 -2.14 14.19
C ASP A 94 5.33 -0.98 14.48
N GLU A 95 5.72 -0.07 15.38
CA GLU A 95 4.97 1.16 15.69
C GLU A 95 4.77 2.03 14.42
N LYS A 96 5.73 1.94 13.50
CA LYS A 96 5.67 2.54 12.17
C LYS A 96 4.86 1.68 11.17
N ARG A 97 4.06 0.70 11.59
CA ARG A 97 3.24 -0.17 10.73
C ARG A 97 4.01 -0.79 9.53
N TYR A 98 5.33 -0.78 9.61
CA TYR A 98 6.23 -1.41 8.67
C TYR A 98 6.24 -2.91 8.96
N PHE A 99 6.58 -3.72 7.95
CA PHE A 99 6.67 -5.15 8.16
C PHE A 99 7.78 -5.46 9.16
N TYR A 100 7.59 -6.51 9.96
CA TYR A 100 8.64 -6.99 10.84
C TYR A 100 9.85 -7.38 9.98
N ASN A 101 11.00 -6.77 10.28
CA ASN A 101 12.23 -6.99 9.56
C ASN A 101 13.09 -8.02 10.29
N SER A 102 13.38 -9.13 9.62
CA SER A 102 14.20 -10.21 10.19
C SER A 102 15.68 -10.02 9.89
N GLN A 103 16.01 -9.41 8.74
CA GLN A 103 17.39 -9.22 8.29
C GLN A 103 17.45 -8.12 7.23
N ASN A 104 18.51 -7.32 7.26
CA ASN A 104 18.87 -6.37 6.20
C ASN A 104 20.13 -6.84 5.47
N PHE A 105 20.17 -6.53 4.18
CA PHE A 105 21.35 -6.68 3.34
C PHE A 105 21.57 -5.37 2.59
N SER A 106 22.68 -4.69 2.84
CA SER A 106 23.02 -3.45 2.15
C SER A 106 23.86 -3.76 0.92
N LEU A 107 23.62 -3.07 -0.19
CA LEU A 107 24.38 -3.22 -1.44
C LEU A 107 25.65 -2.37 -1.49
N ASP A 108 26.00 -1.69 -0.39
CA ASP A 108 27.15 -0.80 -0.25
C ASP A 108 27.42 0.07 -1.49
N LEU A 109 26.34 0.62 -2.05
CA LEU A 109 26.41 1.66 -3.06
C LEU A 109 26.63 2.97 -2.31
N THR A 110 27.86 3.50 -2.34
CA THR A 110 28.16 4.84 -1.85
C THR A 110 27.41 5.87 -2.68
N LEU A 111 26.17 6.17 -2.30
CA LEU A 111 25.39 7.25 -2.88
C LEU A 111 24.79 8.12 -1.77
N ASN A 112 25.20 9.39 -1.79
CA ASN A 112 24.71 10.48 -0.95
C ASN A 112 23.25 10.82 -1.33
N GLU A 113 22.28 10.03 -0.88
CA GLU A 113 20.90 10.52 -0.84
C GLU A 113 20.74 11.48 0.35
N SER A 114 20.12 12.65 0.08
CA SER A 114 19.61 13.51 1.12
C SER A 114 18.68 12.72 2.03
N LEU A 115 19.05 12.56 3.30
CA LEU A 115 18.26 11.91 4.35
C LEU A 115 16.91 12.60 4.61
N ASP A 116 16.65 13.77 4.00
CA ASP A 116 15.38 14.47 4.11
C ASP A 116 14.34 13.92 3.12
N HIS A 117 13.48 13.02 3.62
CA HIS A 117 12.32 12.48 2.93
C HIS A 117 10.99 13.02 3.51
N ASN A 118 11.02 14.14 4.24
CA ASN A 118 9.82 14.76 4.84
C ASN A 118 8.75 15.16 3.80
N GLY A 119 9.14 15.35 2.54
CA GLY A 119 8.21 15.60 1.42
C GLY A 119 7.64 14.34 0.74
N CYS A 120 8.25 13.17 0.94
CA CYS A 120 7.83 11.89 0.32
C CYS A 120 7.07 11.00 1.32
N CYS A 121 7.49 11.01 2.59
CA CYS A 121 6.85 10.26 3.64
C CYS A 121 5.66 11.04 4.21
N PHE A 122 4.46 10.84 3.64
CA PHE A 122 3.24 11.42 4.18
C PHE A 122 3.13 11.16 5.69
N PRO A 123 2.88 12.19 6.53
CA PRO A 123 2.56 11.96 7.93
C PRO A 123 1.36 11.02 7.99
N ARG A 124 1.49 10.00 8.85
CA ARG A 124 0.45 8.98 9.01
C ARG A 124 -0.87 9.69 9.27
N ARG A 125 -1.89 9.43 8.46
CA ARG A 125 -3.25 9.72 8.90
C ARG A 125 -3.44 8.98 10.22
N PRO A 126 -3.80 9.68 11.32
CA PRO A 126 -4.25 9.03 12.52
C PRO A 126 -5.29 7.99 12.14
N VAL A 127 -5.21 6.79 12.72
CA VAL A 127 -6.38 5.93 12.72
C VAL A 127 -7.43 6.74 13.46
N ILE A 128 -8.47 7.19 12.76
CA ILE A 128 -9.66 7.72 13.41
C ILE A 128 -10.25 6.54 14.18
N LYS A 129 -9.78 6.37 15.41
CA LYS A 129 -10.40 5.49 16.40
C LYS A 129 -11.67 6.23 16.80
N ASN A 130 -12.79 5.78 16.25
CA ASN A 130 -14.13 6.23 16.60
C ASN A 130 -14.34 7.72 16.33
N LEU A 131 -14.93 8.04 15.16
CA LEU A 131 -15.72 9.25 15.05
C LEU A 131 -16.86 9.11 16.07
N GLN A 132 -16.68 9.64 17.28
CA GLN A 132 -17.78 9.81 18.21
C GLN A 132 -18.82 10.65 17.46
N ARG A 133 -20.00 10.09 17.23
CA ARG A 133 -21.14 10.82 16.66
C ARG A 133 -21.36 12.05 17.55
N THR A 134 -20.95 13.21 17.07
CA THR A 134 -21.29 14.47 17.72
C THR A 134 -22.80 14.68 17.63
N ALA A 135 -23.38 15.31 18.64
CA ALA A 135 -24.82 15.56 18.77
C ALA A 135 -25.42 16.28 17.54
N GLU A 136 -24.59 17.02 16.79
CA GLU A 136 -24.95 17.68 15.53
C GLU A 136 -25.42 16.67 14.46
N THR A 137 -24.81 15.48 14.40
CA THR A 137 -25.18 14.45 13.40
C THR A 137 -26.57 13.86 13.71
N GLN A 138 -27.02 13.89 14.97
CA GLN A 138 -28.38 13.51 15.36
C GLN A 138 -29.40 14.62 15.06
N GLN A 139 -29.01 15.90 15.19
CA GLN A 139 -29.88 17.03 14.84
C GLN A 139 -30.15 17.09 13.33
N VAL A 140 -29.14 16.83 12.49
CA VAL A 140 -29.31 16.77 11.03
C VAL A 140 -30.24 15.62 10.63
N LYS A 141 -30.09 14.42 11.21
CA LYS A 141 -31.00 13.30 10.95
C LYS A 141 -32.44 13.58 11.39
N ARG A 142 -32.66 14.29 12.50
CA ARG A 142 -34.01 14.68 12.96
C ARG A 142 -34.67 15.71 12.03
N LYS A 143 -33.92 16.69 11.52
CA LYS A 143 -34.44 17.68 10.56
C LYS A 143 -34.82 17.06 9.21
N LEU A 144 -34.05 16.07 8.73
CA LEU A 144 -34.36 15.33 7.49
C LEU A 144 -35.57 14.39 7.65
N SER A 145 -35.80 13.81 8.83
CA SER A 145 -36.99 12.99 9.08
C SER A 145 -38.29 13.80 9.20
N THR A 146 -38.23 15.03 9.73
CA THR A 146 -39.41 15.90 9.82
C THR A 146 -39.80 16.50 8.47
N SER A 147 -38.84 16.87 7.61
CA SER A 147 -39.17 17.32 6.23
C SER A 147 -39.74 16.20 5.35
N SER A 148 -39.41 14.93 5.61
CA SER A 148 -39.96 13.81 4.84
C SER A 148 -41.43 13.50 5.21
N GLN A 149 -41.89 13.93 6.38
CA GLN A 149 -43.28 13.73 6.84
C GLN A 149 -44.24 14.85 6.40
N GLU A 150 -43.73 16.04 6.05
CA GLU A 150 -44.55 17.15 5.52
C GLU A 150 -44.84 17.02 4.02
N ILE A 151 -44.08 16.22 3.28
CA ILE A 151 -44.24 16.02 1.82
C ILE A 151 -45.23 14.89 1.49
N ALA A 152 -45.69 14.13 2.49
CA ALA A 152 -46.58 12.98 2.32
C ALA A 152 -48.01 13.20 2.88
N ARG A 153 -48.49 14.45 2.90
CA ARG A 153 -49.91 14.77 3.12
C ARG A 153 -50.62 15.04 1.80
#